data_AF-A0A372NYR4-F1
#
_entry.id   AF-A0A372NYR4-F1
#
_cell.length_a   1.000
_cell.length_b   1.000
_cell.length_c   1.000
_cell.angle_alpha   90.00
_cell.angle_beta   90.00
_cell.angle_gamma   90.00
#
_symmetry.space_group_name_H-M   'P 1'
#
loop_
_entity.id
_entity.type
_entity.pdbx_description
1 polymer ?
#
loop_
_entity_poly.entity_id
_entity_poly.type
_entity_poly.pdbx_seq_one_letter_code
_entity_poly.pdbx_strand_id
1 'polypeptide(L)'
;MKSDMENNEWAGEEMSLQRFSRETPFAVPSGYFEEAGQRILSLVNIEGLKTDDTAQGFAVPADYFENLSNNIQSRINIEAAADTDGPSFAVPQGYFDQLSANIQSRIAIEDAASADAPSFAVPEGYFDQLSANIQSRIAIEEAANKEDIGFSVPAGYFENMQQQINSRIAVEEILQKEPVFEVPDNYFETLNKNILSKTVGAGREEVIRKTIVRKLWASNTFKYATAACLTLIIGAGAFLRNAQVQPMAHTKTLLHQQLSQIPADEIKDYLELHMDASESRELMENDNEKQINTDALSQDLQDYMDIN
;
A
#
# COMPACT_ATOMS: atom_id res chain seq x y z
N MET A 1 31.49 7.94 70.45
CA MET A 1 30.88 8.93 69.55
C MET A 1 29.61 8.32 68.98
N LYS A 2 28.47 8.52 69.67
CA LYS A 2 27.14 8.20 69.13
C LYS A 2 26.69 9.45 68.39
N SER A 3 26.36 9.32 67.12
CA SER A 3 25.95 10.42 66.25
C SER A 3 24.53 10.82 66.57
N ASP A 4 24.35 12.09 66.95
CA ASP A 4 23.07 12.77 67.13
C ASP A 4 22.34 12.90 65.77
N MET A 5 21.71 11.83 65.30
CA MET A 5 20.89 11.81 64.07
C MET A 5 19.40 11.57 64.34
N GLU A 6 18.96 11.70 65.60
CA GLU A 6 17.56 11.52 66.00
C GLU A 6 16.82 12.85 66.21
N ASN A 7 17.11 13.89 65.43
CA ASN A 7 16.25 15.07 65.40
C ASN A 7 15.66 15.32 64.00
N ASN A 8 14.56 14.61 63.72
CA ASN A 8 13.70 14.81 62.55
C ASN A 8 12.52 15.75 62.86
N GLU A 9 12.67 16.71 63.79
CA GLU A 9 11.62 17.71 64.10
C GLU A 9 11.27 18.60 62.89
N TRP A 10 12.17 18.71 61.90
CA TRP A 10 11.94 19.44 60.64
C TRP A 10 10.89 18.80 59.73
N ALA A 11 10.56 17.52 59.90
CA ALA A 11 9.52 16.86 59.11
C ALA A 11 8.10 17.26 59.55
N GLY A 12 7.95 17.89 60.72
CA GLY A 12 6.67 18.32 61.28
C GLY A 12 6.27 19.77 60.94
N GLU A 13 7.21 20.63 60.58
CA GLU A 13 6.97 22.08 60.40
C GLU A 13 6.57 22.49 58.98
N GLU A 14 6.78 21.65 57.98
CA GLU A 14 6.39 21.93 56.59
C GLU A 14 5.05 21.25 56.23
N MET A 15 3.93 21.96 56.48
CA MET A 15 2.60 21.64 55.92
C MET A 15 2.58 21.50 54.38
N SER A 16 3.64 21.92 53.69
CA SER A 16 3.90 21.72 52.26
C SER A 16 4.09 20.24 51.92
N LEU A 17 4.85 19.48 52.72
CA LEU A 17 5.20 18.10 52.41
C LEU A 17 4.05 17.11 52.66
N GLN A 18 3.13 17.43 53.57
CA GLN A 18 1.91 16.63 53.78
C GLN A 18 0.88 16.78 52.64
N ARG A 19 0.98 17.84 51.84
CA ARG A 19 0.08 18.09 50.69
C ARG A 19 0.48 17.35 49.43
N PHE A 20 1.68 16.78 49.37
CA PHE A 20 2.12 15.95 48.26
C PHE A 20 2.05 14.48 48.70
N SER A 21 1.23 13.68 48.01
CA SER A 21 1.27 12.23 48.18
C SER A 21 2.69 11.73 47.91
N ARG A 22 3.20 10.82 48.74
CA ARG A 22 4.45 10.10 48.47
C ARG A 22 4.34 9.22 47.22
N GLU A 23 3.13 8.96 46.77
CA GLU A 23 2.87 8.26 45.53
C GLU A 23 2.96 9.24 44.36
N THR A 24 3.90 8.95 43.46
CA THR A 24 4.05 9.72 42.22
C THR A 24 2.81 9.47 41.33
N PRO A 25 2.14 10.51 40.83
CA PRO A 25 0.97 10.36 39.96
C PRO A 25 1.31 9.78 38.57
N PHE A 26 2.60 9.60 38.28
CA PHE A 26 3.09 9.00 37.04
C PHE A 26 3.40 7.52 37.29
N ALA A 27 2.43 6.65 37.02
CA ALA A 27 2.64 5.22 36.94
C ALA A 27 2.92 4.85 35.48
N VAL A 28 4.09 4.27 35.22
CA VAL A 28 4.39 3.70 33.90
C VAL A 28 3.73 2.33 33.79
N PRO A 29 3.15 1.98 32.62
CA PRO A 29 2.55 0.68 32.40
C PRO A 29 3.51 -0.47 32.72
N SER A 30 2.96 -1.62 33.13
CA SER A 30 3.74 -2.85 33.30
C SER A 30 4.49 -3.19 32.00
N GLY A 31 5.77 -3.52 32.10
CA GLY A 31 6.61 -3.83 30.95
C GLY A 31 7.25 -2.62 30.25
N TYR A 32 6.90 -1.38 30.62
CA TYR A 32 7.45 -0.16 29.99
C TYR A 32 8.98 -0.14 29.91
N PHE A 33 9.65 -0.53 31.00
CA PHE A 33 11.12 -0.55 31.04
C PHE A 33 11.73 -1.83 30.46
N GLU A 34 10.99 -2.94 30.46
CA GLU A 34 11.42 -4.20 29.86
C GLU A 34 11.45 -4.09 28.34
N GLU A 35 10.45 -3.42 27.76
CA GLU A 35 10.33 -3.16 26.32
C GLU A 35 11.10 -1.92 25.87
N ALA A 36 11.47 -1.02 26.78
CA ALA A 36 12.19 0.22 26.45
C ALA A 36 13.46 -0.04 25.65
N GLY A 37 14.23 -1.07 26.00
CA GLY A 37 15.45 -1.43 25.28
C GLY A 37 15.17 -1.84 23.83
N GLN A 38 14.17 -2.69 23.61
CA GLN A 38 13.77 -3.12 22.27
C GLN A 38 13.18 -1.98 21.45
N ARG A 39 12.37 -1.12 22.09
CA ARG A 39 11.77 0.06 21.48
C ARG A 39 12.82 1.09 21.07
N ILE A 40 13.85 1.31 21.90
CA ILE A 40 14.96 2.20 21.55
C ILE A 40 15.75 1.60 20.37
N LEU A 41 16.02 0.29 20.40
CA LEU A 41 16.76 -0.36 19.31
C LEU A 41 15.99 -0.33 17.98
N SER A 42 14.67 -0.52 18.01
CA SER A 42 13.82 -0.42 16.81
C SER A 42 13.77 1.00 16.27
N LEU A 43 13.66 2.01 17.15
CA LEU A 43 13.69 3.42 16.75
C LEU A 43 15.04 3.81 16.14
N VAL A 44 16.16 3.36 16.72
CA VAL A 44 17.50 3.59 16.17
C VAL A 44 17.67 2.92 14.80
N ASN A 45 17.14 1.71 14.62
CA ASN A 45 17.17 1.03 13.32
C ASN A 45 16.31 1.76 12.29
N ILE A 46 15.11 2.22 12.65
CA ILE A 46 14.23 3.01 11.78
C ILE A 46 14.89 4.34 11.42
N GLU A 47 15.57 4.99 12.37
CA GLU A 47 16.30 6.23 12.15
C GLU A 47 17.54 6.01 11.26
N GLY A 48 18.25 4.89 11.42
CA GLY A 48 19.33 4.50 10.51
C GLY A 48 18.86 4.17 9.08
N LEU A 49 17.58 3.83 8.91
CA LEU A 49 16.92 3.64 7.62
C LEU A 49 16.34 4.93 7.03
N LYS A 50 16.20 5.99 7.85
CA LYS A 50 15.89 7.34 7.35
C LYS A 50 17.17 7.92 6.78
N THR A 51 17.35 7.78 5.47
CA THR A 51 18.35 8.56 4.75
C THR A 51 17.90 10.03 4.75
N ASP A 52 18.75 10.96 5.20
CA ASP A 52 18.50 12.43 5.13
C ASP A 52 18.26 12.92 3.70
N ASP A 53 18.60 12.10 2.72
CA ASP A 53 18.28 12.30 1.32
C ASP A 53 16.84 11.81 1.05
N THR A 54 15.90 12.74 0.94
CA THR A 54 14.51 12.47 0.53
C THR A 54 14.39 11.84 -0.86
N ALA A 55 15.50 11.70 -1.58
CA ALA A 55 15.61 11.01 -2.86
C ALA A 55 15.78 9.48 -2.76
N GLN A 56 16.12 8.92 -1.59
CA GLN A 56 16.38 7.47 -1.40
C GLN A 56 15.46 6.78 -0.39
N GLY A 57 14.41 7.46 0.10
CA GLY A 57 13.35 6.83 0.89
C GLY A 57 12.35 6.09 0.00
N PHE A 58 12.11 4.80 0.24
CA PHE A 58 11.14 3.96 -0.48
C PHE A 58 11.18 4.09 -2.01
N ALA A 59 12.36 4.31 -2.58
CA ALA A 59 12.52 4.41 -4.01
C ALA A 59 12.28 3.02 -4.62
N VAL A 60 11.20 2.91 -5.39
CA VAL A 60 10.93 1.72 -6.19
C VAL A 60 12.16 1.44 -7.06
N PRO A 61 12.70 0.20 -7.07
CA PRO A 61 13.88 -0.12 -7.87
C PRO A 61 13.73 0.34 -9.32
N ALA A 62 14.85 0.76 -9.91
CA ALA A 62 14.90 1.04 -11.35
C ALA A 62 14.28 -0.16 -12.10
N ASP A 63 13.42 0.14 -13.07
CA ASP A 63 12.74 -0.84 -13.91
C ASP A 63 11.76 -1.79 -13.20
N TYR A 64 11.37 -1.55 -11.94
CA TYR A 64 10.34 -2.36 -11.27
C TYR A 64 9.03 -2.41 -12.06
N PHE A 65 8.54 -1.25 -12.51
CA PHE A 65 7.28 -1.17 -13.25
C PHE A 65 7.40 -1.76 -14.67
N GLU A 66 8.56 -1.65 -15.30
CA GLU A 66 8.83 -2.34 -16.57
C GLU A 66 8.84 -3.86 -16.37
N ASN A 67 9.57 -4.36 -15.37
CA ASN A 67 9.62 -5.79 -15.06
C ASN A 67 8.26 -6.34 -14.68
N LEU A 68 7.48 -5.60 -13.88
CA LEU A 68 6.11 -5.96 -13.53
C LEU A 68 5.23 -5.99 -14.78
N SER A 69 5.31 -4.98 -15.64
CA SER A 69 4.55 -4.92 -16.89
C SER A 69 4.90 -6.07 -17.82
N ASN A 70 6.19 -6.35 -18.03
CA ASN A 70 6.68 -7.46 -18.82
C ASN A 70 6.23 -8.82 -18.24
N ASN A 71 6.22 -8.97 -16.91
CA ASN A 71 5.75 -10.18 -16.25
C ASN A 71 4.25 -10.38 -16.48
N ILE A 72 3.45 -9.33 -16.29
CA ILE A 72 2.00 -9.36 -16.53
C ILE A 72 1.72 -9.71 -18.00
N GLN A 73 2.42 -9.07 -18.93
CA GLN A 73 2.22 -9.29 -20.37
C GLN A 73 2.64 -10.70 -20.80
N SER A 74 3.75 -11.21 -20.26
CA SER A 74 4.18 -12.59 -20.46
C SER A 74 3.13 -13.58 -19.97
N ARG A 75 2.51 -13.33 -18.80
CA ARG A 75 1.45 -14.19 -18.25
C ARG A 75 0.18 -14.14 -19.09
N ILE A 76 -0.27 -12.95 -19.52
CA ILE A 76 -1.44 -12.79 -20.40
C ILE A 76 -1.22 -13.56 -21.72
N ASN A 77 0.00 -13.50 -22.27
CA ASN A 77 0.32 -14.22 -23.51
C ASN A 77 0.34 -15.74 -23.32
N ILE A 78 0.79 -16.23 -22.16
CA ILE A 78 0.76 -17.67 -21.81
C ILE A 78 -0.70 -18.12 -21.65
N GLU A 79 -1.53 -17.34 -20.97
CA GLU A 79 -2.96 -17.64 -20.78
C GLU A 79 -3.72 -17.63 -22.11
N ALA A 80 -3.46 -16.64 -22.97
CA ALA A 80 -4.03 -16.57 -24.32
C ALA A 80 -3.56 -17.71 -25.24
N ALA A 81 -2.34 -18.23 -25.05
CA ALA A 81 -1.81 -19.36 -25.81
C ALA A 81 -2.25 -20.72 -25.25
N ALA A 82 -2.63 -20.79 -23.97
CA ALA A 82 -3.01 -22.03 -23.31
C ALA A 82 -4.46 -22.46 -23.61
N ASP A 83 -5.33 -21.55 -24.07
CA ASP A 83 -6.73 -21.82 -24.49
C ASP A 83 -7.47 -22.79 -23.53
N THR A 84 -7.16 -22.68 -22.23
CA THR A 84 -7.78 -23.49 -21.19
C THR A 84 -8.91 -22.68 -20.58
N ASP A 85 -10.16 -23.08 -20.85
CA ASP A 85 -11.38 -22.69 -20.12
C ASP A 85 -11.36 -23.08 -18.61
N GLY A 86 -10.19 -23.47 -18.08
CA GLY A 86 -9.98 -23.87 -16.70
C GLY A 86 -9.25 -22.78 -15.91
N PRO A 87 -9.56 -22.59 -14.61
CA PRO A 87 -8.88 -21.61 -13.78
C PRO A 87 -7.39 -21.97 -13.64
N SER A 88 -6.53 -21.23 -14.33
CA SER A 88 -5.05 -21.33 -14.29
C SER A 88 -4.44 -21.02 -12.90
N PHE A 89 -5.29 -20.71 -11.91
CA PHE A 89 -4.94 -20.49 -10.50
C PHE A 89 -5.79 -21.37 -9.56
N ALA A 90 -6.13 -22.59 -9.96
CA ALA A 90 -6.66 -23.56 -9.02
C ALA A 90 -5.51 -24.09 -8.14
N VAL A 91 -5.64 -23.94 -6.82
CA VAL A 91 -4.81 -24.74 -5.90
C VAL A 91 -5.00 -26.22 -6.22
N PRO A 92 -3.96 -27.06 -6.09
CA PRO A 92 -4.09 -28.49 -6.29
C PRO A 92 -5.28 -29.06 -5.51
N GLN A 93 -6.02 -29.98 -6.12
CA GLN A 93 -7.15 -30.63 -5.45
C GLN A 93 -6.67 -31.25 -4.13
N GLY A 94 -7.33 -30.89 -3.02
CA GLY A 94 -6.94 -31.34 -1.68
C GLY A 94 -5.86 -30.50 -0.98
N TYR A 95 -5.38 -29.40 -1.58
CA TYR A 95 -4.42 -28.48 -0.93
C TYR A 95 -4.93 -27.97 0.43
N PHE A 96 -6.18 -27.50 0.48
CA PHE A 96 -6.76 -26.98 1.72
C PHE A 96 -7.07 -28.09 2.74
N ASP A 97 -7.41 -29.30 2.27
CA ASP A 97 -7.62 -30.46 3.14
C ASP A 97 -6.30 -30.90 3.77
N GLN A 98 -5.23 -30.95 2.99
CA GLN A 98 -3.89 -31.30 3.44
C GLN A 98 -3.31 -30.23 4.37
N LEU A 99 -3.53 -28.95 4.06
CA LEU A 99 -3.15 -27.83 4.92
C LEU A 99 -3.89 -27.90 6.26
N SER A 100 -5.20 -28.14 6.24
CA SER A 100 -6.02 -28.28 7.45
C SER A 100 -5.56 -29.46 8.30
N ALA A 101 -5.30 -30.61 7.68
CA ALA A 101 -4.77 -31.78 8.38
C ALA A 101 -3.38 -31.52 8.99
N ASN A 102 -2.51 -30.77 8.30
CA ASN A 102 -1.19 -30.41 8.83
C ASN A 102 -1.31 -29.47 10.02
N ILE A 103 -2.14 -28.44 9.92
CA ILE A 103 -2.39 -27.48 11.00
C ILE A 103 -2.98 -28.21 12.22
N GLN A 104 -4.00 -29.05 12.03
CA GLN A 104 -4.59 -29.85 13.12
C GLN A 104 -3.58 -30.82 13.73
N SER A 105 -2.73 -31.45 12.92
CA SER A 105 -1.66 -32.31 13.43
C SER A 105 -0.66 -31.52 14.27
N ARG A 106 -0.32 -30.28 13.88
CA ARG A 106 0.60 -29.44 14.65
C ARG A 106 -0.02 -28.98 15.96
N ILE A 107 -1.27 -28.54 15.92
CA ILE A 107 -2.02 -28.14 17.13
C ILE A 107 -2.17 -29.32 18.07
N ALA A 108 -2.50 -30.52 17.58
CA ALA A 108 -2.62 -31.71 18.41
C ALA A 108 -1.28 -32.14 19.03
N ILE A 109 -0.15 -31.93 18.34
CA ILE A 109 1.20 -32.17 18.87
C ILE A 109 1.55 -31.12 19.94
N GLU A 110 1.16 -29.86 19.73
CA GLU A 110 1.36 -28.76 20.68
C GLU A 110 0.49 -28.92 21.93
N ASP A 111 -0.78 -29.30 21.79
CA ASP A 111 -1.69 -29.59 22.90
C ASP A 111 -1.26 -30.85 23.69
N ALA A 112 -0.69 -31.84 23.01
CA ALA A 112 -0.14 -33.05 23.64
C ALA A 112 1.23 -32.80 24.31
N ALA A 113 1.99 -31.83 23.83
CA ALA A 113 3.23 -31.37 24.44
C ALA A 113 2.90 -30.34 25.52
N SER A 114 2.64 -30.83 26.74
CA SER A 114 2.28 -30.03 27.91
C SER A 114 3.12 -28.75 28.07
N ALA A 115 2.48 -27.69 28.58
CA ALA A 115 2.94 -26.30 28.75
C ALA A 115 4.27 -26.04 29.51
N ASP A 116 5.09 -27.06 29.77
CA ASP A 116 6.38 -26.98 30.46
C ASP A 116 7.57 -27.52 29.64
N ALA A 117 7.36 -27.97 28.40
CA ALA A 117 8.46 -28.39 27.51
C ALA A 117 8.85 -27.24 26.55
N PRO A 118 10.14 -26.85 26.46
CA PRO A 118 10.53 -25.77 25.56
C PRO A 118 10.27 -26.17 24.11
N SER A 119 9.50 -25.34 23.39
CA SER A 119 9.04 -25.53 21.99
C SER A 119 10.16 -25.65 20.94
N PHE A 120 11.43 -25.69 21.36
CA PHE A 120 12.63 -25.83 20.54
C PHE A 120 13.60 -26.88 21.12
N ALA A 121 13.09 -27.96 21.71
CA ALA A 121 13.93 -29.08 22.11
C ALA A 121 14.32 -29.93 20.89
N VAL A 122 15.62 -30.15 20.73
CA VAL A 122 16.15 -31.06 19.72
C VAL A 122 15.69 -32.49 20.06
N PRO A 123 15.18 -33.28 19.08
CA PRO A 123 14.74 -34.65 19.33
C PRO A 123 15.81 -35.51 20.00
N GLU A 124 15.41 -36.38 20.93
CA GLU A 124 16.31 -37.33 21.57
C GLU A 124 17.02 -38.19 20.50
N GLY A 125 18.36 -38.23 20.55
CA GLY A 125 19.17 -38.95 19.57
C GLY A 125 19.45 -38.23 18.25
N TYR A 126 18.99 -36.98 18.05
CA TYR A 126 19.34 -36.18 16.87
C TYR A 126 20.86 -36.04 16.70
N PHE A 127 21.58 -35.74 17.77
CA PHE A 127 23.02 -35.56 17.71
C PHE A 127 23.77 -36.88 17.47
N ASP A 128 23.23 -38.00 17.96
CA ASP A 128 23.78 -39.33 17.68
C ASP A 128 23.56 -39.72 16.20
N GLN A 129 22.36 -39.46 15.68
CA GLN A 129 22.03 -39.68 14.26
C GLN A 129 22.83 -38.76 13.34
N LEU A 130 22.98 -37.48 13.70
CA LEU A 130 23.78 -36.52 12.97
C LEU A 130 25.25 -36.96 12.95
N SER A 131 25.79 -37.39 14.09
CA SER A 131 27.16 -37.90 14.19
C SER A 131 27.35 -39.14 13.31
N ALA A 132 26.41 -40.09 13.33
CA ALA A 132 26.44 -41.27 12.47
C ALA A 132 26.32 -40.90 10.98
N ASN A 133 25.50 -39.90 10.62
CA ASN A 133 25.34 -39.44 9.25
C ASN A 133 26.62 -38.76 8.74
N ILE A 134 27.23 -37.89 9.56
CA ILE A 134 28.49 -37.23 9.24
C ILE A 134 29.60 -38.27 9.05
N GLN A 135 29.73 -39.24 9.95
CA GLN A 135 30.72 -40.31 9.82
C GLN A 135 30.48 -41.17 8.56
N SER A 136 29.22 -41.48 8.25
CA SER A 136 28.85 -42.17 7.01
C SER A 136 29.24 -41.37 5.77
N ARG A 137 28.96 -40.06 5.76
CA ARG A 137 29.35 -39.15 4.67
C ARG A 137 30.87 -39.08 4.50
N ILE A 138 31.62 -38.93 5.59
CA ILE A 138 33.08 -38.90 5.57
C ILE A 138 33.65 -40.23 5.06
N ALA A 139 33.10 -41.37 5.52
CA ALA A 139 33.53 -42.68 5.05
C ALA A 139 33.22 -42.90 3.57
N ILE A 140 32.08 -42.40 3.09
CA ILE A 140 31.73 -42.42 1.65
C ILE A 140 32.70 -41.52 0.87
N GLU A 141 33.02 -40.34 1.38
CA GLU A 141 33.94 -39.39 0.74
C GLU A 141 35.38 -39.92 0.70
N GLU A 142 35.84 -40.56 1.77
CA GLU A 142 37.16 -41.19 1.88
C GLU A 142 37.24 -42.47 1.02
N ALA A 143 36.17 -43.25 0.94
CA ALA A 143 36.07 -44.38 0.00
C ALA A 143 35.94 -43.90 -1.46
N ALA A 144 35.34 -42.74 -1.68
CA ALA A 144 35.19 -42.06 -2.96
C ALA A 144 36.40 -41.18 -3.31
N ASN A 145 37.60 -41.53 -2.84
CA ASN A 145 38.90 -41.02 -3.31
C ASN A 145 39.04 -41.16 -4.84
N LYS A 146 38.40 -40.26 -5.59
CA LYS A 146 38.46 -40.02 -7.03
C LYS A 146 37.99 -38.59 -7.27
N GLU A 147 38.93 -37.66 -7.12
CA GLU A 147 39.18 -36.44 -7.92
C GLU A 147 38.04 -35.56 -8.48
N ASP A 148 36.75 -35.77 -8.19
CA ASP A 148 35.68 -35.12 -8.97
C ASP A 148 34.42 -34.77 -8.15
N ILE A 149 34.63 -34.14 -6.99
CA ILE A 149 33.58 -33.40 -6.25
C ILE A 149 33.82 -31.87 -6.28
N GLY A 150 34.65 -31.41 -7.23
CA GLY A 150 34.67 -30.02 -7.67
C GLY A 150 33.74 -29.84 -8.86
N PHE A 151 33.28 -28.62 -9.12
CA PHE A 151 32.70 -28.26 -10.42
C PHE A 151 33.76 -28.48 -11.51
N SER A 152 33.89 -29.71 -12.02
CA SER A 152 34.76 -30.01 -13.14
C SER A 152 34.05 -29.64 -14.44
N VAL A 153 34.79 -28.94 -15.28
CA VAL A 153 34.30 -28.56 -16.59
C VAL A 153 34.21 -29.84 -17.44
N PRO A 154 33.07 -30.13 -18.09
CA PRO A 154 32.92 -31.32 -18.92
C PRO A 154 34.05 -31.43 -19.96
N ALA A 155 34.55 -32.63 -20.18
CA ALA A 155 35.56 -32.89 -21.20
C ALA A 155 35.08 -32.35 -22.56
N GLY A 156 35.89 -31.49 -23.19
CA GLY A 156 35.57 -30.87 -24.49
C GLY A 156 34.72 -29.60 -24.43
N TYR A 157 34.35 -29.07 -23.25
CA TYR A 157 33.63 -27.80 -23.11
C TYR A 157 34.35 -26.65 -23.84
N PHE A 158 35.66 -26.50 -23.60
CA PHE A 158 36.45 -25.42 -24.20
C PHE A 158 36.61 -25.59 -25.72
N GLU A 159 36.77 -26.83 -26.20
CA GLU A 159 36.86 -27.14 -27.63
C GLU A 159 35.54 -26.86 -28.35
N ASN A 160 34.41 -27.26 -27.74
CA ASN A 160 33.09 -26.99 -28.29
C ASN A 160 32.76 -25.50 -28.27
N MET A 161 33.10 -24.79 -27.20
CA MET A 161 32.94 -23.34 -27.10
C MET A 161 33.76 -22.62 -28.18
N GLN A 162 35.02 -23.03 -28.39
CA GLN A 162 35.86 -22.45 -29.44
C GLN A 162 35.28 -22.69 -30.84
N GLN A 163 34.78 -23.90 -31.11
CA GLN A 163 34.12 -24.21 -32.38
C GLN A 163 32.85 -23.39 -32.59
N GLN A 164 32.01 -23.24 -31.55
CA GLN A 164 30.80 -22.41 -31.63
C GLN A 164 31.13 -20.95 -31.91
N ILE A 165 32.10 -20.36 -31.20
CA ILE A 165 32.53 -18.98 -31.42
C ILE A 165 33.02 -18.79 -32.86
N ASN A 166 33.89 -19.68 -33.34
CA ASN A 166 34.42 -19.60 -34.70
C ASN A 166 33.31 -19.75 -35.76
N SER A 167 32.33 -20.63 -35.53
CA SER A 167 31.18 -20.77 -36.43
C SER A 167 30.30 -19.52 -36.47
N ARG A 168 30.10 -18.85 -35.32
CA ARG A 168 29.33 -17.60 -35.26
C ARG A 168 30.04 -16.47 -35.98
N ILE A 169 31.34 -16.31 -35.74
CA ILE A 169 32.16 -15.30 -36.42
C ILE A 169 32.13 -15.51 -37.93
N ALA A 170 32.30 -16.74 -38.41
CA ALA A 170 32.24 -17.06 -39.84
C ALA A 170 30.85 -16.75 -40.44
N VAL A 171 29.77 -17.08 -39.71
CA VAL A 171 28.41 -16.73 -40.14
C VAL A 171 28.22 -15.22 -40.18
N GLU A 172 28.65 -14.49 -39.17
CA GLU A 172 28.58 -13.02 -39.11
C GLU A 172 29.41 -12.35 -40.21
N GLU A 173 30.59 -12.88 -40.54
CA GLU A 173 31.42 -12.39 -41.63
C GLU A 173 30.73 -12.57 -42.99
N ILE A 174 30.08 -13.72 -43.20
CA ILE A 174 29.24 -13.97 -44.40
C ILE A 174 27.99 -13.09 -44.38
N LEU A 175 27.45 -12.79 -43.19
CA LEU A 175 26.29 -11.92 -42.98
C LEU A 175 26.63 -10.44 -42.88
N GLN A 176 27.84 -10.00 -43.22
CA GLN A 176 28.19 -8.58 -43.43
C GLN A 176 27.38 -8.00 -44.59
N LYS A 177 26.08 -7.88 -44.39
CA LYS A 177 25.23 -6.88 -45.00
C LYS A 177 25.66 -5.55 -44.40
N GLU A 178 25.72 -4.58 -45.30
CA GLU A 178 26.08 -3.18 -45.11
C GLU A 178 25.72 -2.60 -43.73
N PRO A 179 26.51 -1.65 -43.20
CA PRO A 179 26.25 -1.03 -41.91
C PRO A 179 24.80 -0.53 -41.83
N VAL A 180 23.96 -1.27 -41.11
CA VAL A 180 22.50 -1.02 -40.99
C VAL A 180 22.19 0.25 -40.18
N PHE A 181 23.23 0.93 -39.69
CA PHE A 181 23.13 2.10 -38.83
C PHE A 181 24.02 3.25 -39.32
N GLU A 182 24.01 3.53 -40.63
CA GLU A 182 24.50 4.82 -41.11
C GLU A 182 23.44 5.90 -40.91
N VAL A 183 23.86 7.02 -40.32
CA VAL A 183 23.02 8.20 -40.19
C VAL A 183 22.90 8.86 -41.57
N PRO A 184 21.70 9.22 -42.04
CA PRO A 184 21.54 9.88 -43.34
C PRO A 184 22.36 11.16 -43.45
N ASP A 185 22.87 11.43 -44.66
CA ASP A 185 23.57 12.68 -44.97
C ASP A 185 22.77 13.90 -44.49
N ASN A 186 23.45 14.82 -43.79
CA ASN A 186 22.87 16.07 -43.26
C ASN A 186 21.77 15.90 -42.19
N TYR A 187 21.65 14.73 -41.54
CA TYR A 187 20.75 14.52 -40.39
C TYR A 187 20.95 15.56 -39.30
N PHE A 188 22.19 15.77 -38.86
CA PHE A 188 22.51 16.70 -37.77
C PHE A 188 22.26 18.16 -38.15
N GLU A 189 22.47 18.52 -39.41
CA GLU A 189 22.19 19.88 -39.91
C GLU A 189 20.68 20.14 -39.98
N THR A 190 19.91 19.15 -40.42
CA THR A 190 18.44 19.20 -40.48
C THR A 190 17.86 19.25 -39.08
N LEU A 191 18.38 18.45 -38.15
CA LEU A 191 17.99 18.46 -36.75
C LEU A 191 18.28 19.82 -36.11
N ASN A 192 19.46 20.39 -36.33
CA ASN A 192 19.84 21.68 -35.78
C ASN A 192 18.96 22.82 -36.33
N LYS A 193 18.68 22.83 -37.64
CA LYS A 193 17.72 23.78 -38.25
C LYS A 193 16.31 23.66 -37.65
N ASN A 194 15.84 22.43 -37.42
CA ASN A 194 14.53 22.17 -36.83
C ASN A 194 14.45 22.59 -35.34
N ILE A 195 15.53 22.42 -34.59
CA ILE A 195 15.61 22.89 -33.21
C ILE A 195 15.55 24.42 -33.20
N LEU A 196 16.40 25.09 -33.99
CA LEU A 196 16.44 26.56 -34.05
C LEU A 196 15.12 27.19 -34.51
N SER A 197 14.43 26.59 -35.49
CA SER A 197 13.13 27.08 -35.94
C SER A 197 12.06 26.96 -34.85
N LYS A 198 12.12 25.92 -34.02
CA LYS A 198 11.18 25.68 -32.91
C LYS A 198 11.53 26.43 -31.63
N THR A 199 12.79 26.80 -31.39
CA THR A 199 13.25 27.39 -30.12
C THR A 199 13.57 28.87 -30.21
N VAL A 200 14.17 29.34 -31.30
CA VAL A 200 14.66 30.74 -31.44
C VAL A 200 13.62 31.64 -32.11
N GLY A 201 12.51 31.09 -32.59
CA GLY A 201 11.31 31.87 -32.88
C GLY A 201 11.45 32.85 -34.04
N ALA A 202 11.72 32.34 -35.25
CA ALA A 202 11.48 33.08 -36.49
C ALA A 202 9.98 33.01 -36.88
N GLY A 203 9.08 33.33 -35.94
CA GLY A 203 7.64 33.15 -36.12
C GLY A 203 6.75 33.58 -34.94
N ARG A 204 7.22 34.42 -34.01
CA ARG A 204 6.30 35.17 -33.14
C ARG A 204 5.67 36.30 -33.98
N GLU A 205 4.76 35.93 -34.87
CA GLU A 205 3.74 36.86 -35.33
C GLU A 205 2.83 37.12 -34.13
N GLU A 206 2.80 38.37 -33.67
CA GLU A 206 1.87 38.80 -32.63
C GLU A 206 0.45 38.58 -33.12
N VAL A 207 -0.19 37.50 -32.66
CA VAL A 207 -1.62 37.28 -32.88
C VAL A 207 -2.36 38.27 -32.00
N ILE A 208 -2.54 39.50 -32.49
CA ILE A 208 -3.48 40.47 -31.91
C ILE A 208 -4.89 39.92 -32.13
N ARG A 209 -5.37 39.09 -31.21
CA ARG A 209 -6.76 38.65 -31.20
C ARG A 209 -7.62 39.85 -30.80
N LYS A 210 -8.22 40.54 -31.78
CA LYS A 210 -9.32 41.48 -31.53
C LYS A 210 -10.48 40.71 -30.90
N THR A 211 -10.63 40.83 -29.58
CA THR A 211 -11.80 40.31 -28.87
C THR A 211 -13.00 41.21 -29.18
N ILE A 212 -13.95 40.70 -29.97
CA ILE A 212 -15.24 41.38 -30.18
C ILE A 212 -16.11 41.10 -28.95
N VAL A 213 -16.31 42.10 -28.11
CA VAL A 213 -17.22 42.00 -26.96
C VAL A 213 -18.66 42.16 -27.46
N ARG A 214 -19.43 41.07 -27.56
CA ARG A 214 -20.88 41.13 -27.82
C ARG A 214 -21.64 41.20 -26.49
N LYS A 215 -22.42 42.27 -26.31
CA LYS A 215 -23.29 42.47 -25.15
C LYS A 215 -24.53 41.56 -25.28
N LEU A 216 -24.57 40.48 -24.50
CA LEU A 216 -25.59 39.40 -24.62
C LEU A 216 -27.00 39.77 -24.16
N TRP A 217 -27.20 40.89 -23.45
CA TRP A 217 -28.49 41.21 -22.80
C TRP A 217 -28.95 42.63 -23.08
N ALA A 218 -29.42 42.90 -24.29
CA ALA A 218 -29.92 44.22 -24.67
C ALA A 218 -31.18 44.16 -25.54
N SER A 219 -32.19 43.39 -25.15
CA SER A 219 -33.52 43.49 -25.78
C SER A 219 -34.64 43.43 -24.76
N ASN A 220 -35.57 44.39 -24.84
CA ASN A 220 -36.76 44.52 -24.00
C ASN A 220 -37.75 43.33 -24.08
N THR A 221 -37.47 42.35 -24.95
CA THR A 221 -38.25 41.11 -25.13
C THR A 221 -38.21 40.20 -23.90
N PHE A 222 -37.17 40.30 -23.06
CA PHE A 222 -37.05 39.48 -21.84
C PHE A 222 -38.16 39.79 -20.83
N LYS A 223 -38.75 40.99 -20.87
CA LYS A 223 -39.82 41.41 -19.94
C LYS A 223 -41.13 40.64 -20.15
N TYR A 224 -41.42 40.23 -21.38
CA TYR A 224 -42.63 39.45 -21.69
C TYR A 224 -42.39 37.94 -21.50
N ALA A 225 -41.18 37.46 -21.78
CA ALA A 225 -40.80 36.08 -21.54
C ALA A 225 -40.82 35.72 -20.04
N THR A 226 -40.32 36.61 -19.18
CA THR A 226 -40.38 36.40 -17.72
C THR A 226 -41.81 36.34 -17.20
N ALA A 227 -42.71 37.20 -17.70
CA ALA A 227 -44.12 37.18 -17.30
C ALA A 227 -44.80 35.83 -17.66
N ALA A 228 -44.58 35.32 -18.86
CA ALA A 228 -45.13 34.02 -19.29
C ALA A 228 -44.54 32.83 -18.51
N CYS A 229 -43.24 32.86 -18.19
CA CYS A 229 -42.62 31.83 -17.36
C CYS A 229 -43.18 31.85 -15.94
N LEU A 230 -43.38 33.04 -15.36
CA LEU A 230 -43.96 33.15 -14.01
C LEU A 230 -45.40 32.66 -13.96
N THR A 231 -46.23 32.93 -14.99
CA THR A 231 -47.59 32.38 -15.03
C THR A 231 -47.61 30.87 -15.23
N LEU A 232 -46.68 30.31 -16.02
CA LEU A 232 -46.52 28.86 -16.18
C LEU A 232 -46.08 28.20 -14.87
N ILE A 233 -45.11 28.78 -14.15
CA ILE A 233 -44.63 28.25 -12.86
C ILE A 233 -45.74 28.28 -11.81
N ILE A 234 -46.51 29.37 -11.71
CA ILE A 234 -47.62 29.47 -10.76
C ILE A 234 -48.75 28.51 -11.14
N GLY A 235 -49.08 28.40 -12.43
CA GLY A 235 -50.09 27.47 -12.93
C GLY A 235 -49.70 26.01 -12.75
N ALA A 236 -48.45 25.66 -13.05
CA ALA A 236 -47.89 24.32 -12.84
C ALA A 236 -47.78 24.00 -11.34
N GLY A 237 -47.39 24.95 -10.50
CA GLY A 237 -47.34 24.79 -9.05
C GLY A 237 -48.72 24.52 -8.43
N ALA A 238 -49.75 25.24 -8.87
CA ALA A 238 -51.12 24.99 -8.42
C ALA A 238 -51.68 23.65 -8.92
N PHE A 239 -51.32 23.24 -10.15
CA PHE A 239 -51.69 21.94 -10.72
C PHE A 239 -50.99 20.77 -10.00
N LEU A 240 -49.68 20.89 -9.75
CA LEU A 240 -48.86 19.90 -9.07
C LEU A 240 -49.14 19.81 -7.56
N ARG A 241 -49.76 20.82 -6.95
CA ARG A 241 -50.24 20.73 -5.55
C ARG A 241 -51.48 19.84 -5.41
N ASN A 242 -52.33 19.77 -6.43
CA ASN A 242 -53.53 18.93 -6.45
C ASN A 242 -53.26 17.52 -6.99
N ALA A 243 -52.17 17.33 -7.73
CA ALA A 243 -51.64 16.01 -8.01
C ALA A 243 -50.79 15.57 -6.82
N GLN A 244 -51.20 14.56 -6.04
CA GLN A 244 -50.30 13.93 -5.07
C GLN A 244 -49.11 13.31 -5.83
N VAL A 245 -48.04 14.08 -5.99
CA VAL A 245 -46.73 13.58 -6.39
C VAL A 245 -46.16 12.89 -5.15
N GLN A 246 -46.27 11.56 -5.11
CA GLN A 246 -45.52 10.76 -4.16
C GLN A 246 -44.03 11.06 -4.37
N PRO A 247 -43.23 11.32 -3.32
CA PRO A 247 -41.79 11.43 -3.48
C PRO A 247 -41.31 10.10 -4.06
N MET A 248 -40.71 10.12 -5.25
CA MET A 248 -40.04 8.96 -5.81
C MET A 248 -38.89 8.61 -4.86
N ALA A 249 -39.12 7.63 -3.99
CA ALA A 249 -38.08 7.07 -3.17
C ALA A 249 -37.05 6.41 -4.11
N HIS A 250 -35.84 6.95 -4.15
CA HIS A 250 -34.71 6.41 -4.92
C HIS A 250 -34.21 5.10 -4.29
N THR A 251 -35.06 4.07 -4.29
CA THR A 251 -34.82 2.76 -3.66
C THR A 251 -34.12 1.78 -4.59
N LYS A 252 -33.72 2.21 -5.79
CA LYS A 252 -33.13 1.36 -6.85
C LYS A 252 -31.90 1.97 -7.52
N THR A 253 -31.18 2.87 -6.85
CA THR A 253 -29.84 3.22 -7.33
C THR A 253 -28.89 2.07 -6.98
N LEU A 254 -27.97 1.71 -7.87
CA LEU A 254 -27.01 0.61 -7.63
C LEU A 254 -26.28 0.80 -6.29
N LEU A 255 -25.96 2.04 -5.96
CA LEU A 255 -25.36 2.44 -4.69
C LEU A 255 -26.26 2.09 -3.49
N HIS A 256 -27.57 2.37 -3.57
CA HIS A 256 -28.51 2.03 -2.50
C HIS A 256 -28.68 0.52 -2.31
N GLN A 257 -28.63 -0.27 -3.39
CA GLN A 257 -28.68 -1.72 -3.32
C GLN A 257 -27.41 -2.33 -2.72
N GLN A 258 -26.25 -1.72 -2.98
CA GLN A 258 -24.98 -2.16 -2.40
C GLN A 258 -24.88 -1.78 -0.92
N LEU A 259 -25.35 -0.59 -0.53
CA LEU A 259 -25.36 -0.15 0.87
C LEU A 259 -26.41 -0.86 1.72
N SER A 260 -27.56 -1.24 1.16
CA SER A 260 -28.61 -1.96 1.91
C SER A 260 -28.29 -3.42 2.20
N GLN A 261 -27.29 -3.98 1.51
CA GLN A 261 -26.79 -5.33 1.75
C GLN A 261 -25.82 -5.41 2.91
N ILE A 262 -25.32 -4.27 3.42
CA ILE A 262 -24.43 -4.22 4.57
C ILE A 262 -25.29 -4.34 5.85
N PRO A 263 -25.12 -5.40 6.65
CA PRO A 263 -25.84 -5.55 7.91
C PRO A 263 -25.46 -4.45 8.90
N ALA A 264 -26.43 -3.99 9.69
CA ALA A 264 -26.24 -2.90 10.65
C ALA A 264 -25.15 -3.20 11.69
N ASP A 265 -24.96 -4.47 12.04
CA ASP A 265 -23.92 -4.91 12.97
C ASP A 265 -22.51 -4.72 12.39
N GLU A 266 -22.32 -4.92 11.08
CA GLU A 266 -21.03 -4.70 10.41
C GLU A 266 -20.71 -3.21 10.27
N ILE A 267 -21.73 -2.36 10.06
CA ILE A 267 -21.57 -0.90 10.09
C ILE A 267 -21.17 -0.45 11.49
N LYS A 268 -21.77 -1.04 12.53
CA LYS A 268 -21.46 -0.75 13.93
C LYS A 268 -20.04 -1.18 14.28
N ASP A 269 -19.66 -2.41 13.92
CA ASP A 269 -18.31 -2.94 14.17
C ASP A 269 -17.25 -2.13 13.43
N TYR A 270 -17.52 -1.70 12.19
CA TYR A 270 -16.62 -0.83 11.44
C TYR A 270 -16.44 0.54 12.10
N LEU A 271 -17.54 1.15 12.54
CA LEU A 271 -17.49 2.42 13.26
C LEU A 271 -16.73 2.26 14.59
N GLU A 272 -17.01 1.21 15.38
CA GLU A 272 -16.31 0.96 16.64
C GLU A 272 -14.82 0.65 16.45
N LEU A 273 -14.44 -0.05 15.37
CA LEU A 273 -13.05 -0.36 15.05
C LEU A 273 -12.27 0.87 14.53
N HIS A 274 -12.96 1.85 13.97
CA HIS A 274 -12.34 3.02 13.33
C HIS A 274 -12.56 4.33 14.08
N MET A 275 -13.24 4.30 15.23
CA MET A 275 -13.26 5.45 16.14
C MET A 275 -11.86 5.68 16.69
N ASP A 276 -11.33 6.88 16.46
CA ASP A 276 -10.06 7.28 17.04
C ASP A 276 -10.24 7.81 18.48
N ALA A 277 -9.13 7.97 19.19
CA ALA A 277 -9.13 8.44 20.57
C ALA A 277 -9.60 9.91 20.73
N SER A 278 -9.76 10.66 19.63
CA SER A 278 -10.29 12.02 19.62
C SER A 278 -11.82 12.02 19.54
N GLU A 279 -12.40 11.18 18.69
CA GLU A 279 -13.85 11.00 18.55
C GLU A 279 -14.47 10.36 19.80
N SER A 280 -13.77 9.40 20.43
CA SER A 280 -14.22 8.82 21.71
C SER A 280 -14.27 9.84 22.85
N ARG A 281 -13.38 10.84 22.84
CA ARG A 281 -13.37 11.93 23.83
C ARG A 281 -14.49 12.92 23.56
N GLU A 282 -14.79 13.21 22.29
CA GLU A 282 -15.89 14.11 21.91
C GLU A 282 -17.27 13.55 22.29
N LEU A 283 -17.43 12.22 22.21
CA LEU A 283 -18.63 11.51 22.67
C LEU A 283 -18.75 11.46 24.20
N MET A 284 -17.64 11.32 24.92
CA MET A 284 -17.63 11.35 26.40
C MET A 284 -17.78 12.76 26.98
N GLU A 285 -17.37 13.79 26.23
CA GLU A 285 -17.47 15.19 26.65
C GLU A 285 -18.86 15.80 26.35
N ASN A 286 -19.64 15.20 25.45
CA ASN A 286 -21.01 15.61 25.10
C ASN A 286 -22.10 14.68 25.66
N ASP A 287 -21.95 14.16 26.88
CA ASP A 287 -22.95 13.30 27.53
C ASP A 287 -24.20 14.08 28.04
N ASN A 288 -24.41 15.32 27.58
CA ASN A 288 -25.63 16.09 27.81
C ASN A 288 -26.16 16.72 26.52
N GLU A 289 -27.17 16.06 25.97
CA GLU A 289 -28.15 16.58 25.00
C GLU A 289 -27.59 17.20 23.71
N LYS A 290 -27.41 16.37 22.68
CA LYS A 290 -27.82 16.74 21.32
C LYS A 290 -28.30 15.52 20.54
N GLN A 291 -29.62 15.38 20.51
CA GLN A 291 -30.31 14.84 19.34
C GLN A 291 -29.68 15.48 18.10
N ILE A 292 -29.33 14.67 17.10
CA ILE A 292 -28.80 15.15 15.81
C ILE A 292 -29.74 16.26 15.32
N ASN A 293 -29.29 17.51 15.41
CA ASN A 293 -30.09 18.64 14.99
C ASN A 293 -29.99 18.71 13.46
N THR A 294 -30.92 18.02 12.81
CA THR A 294 -31.02 17.89 11.35
C THR A 294 -31.15 19.24 10.65
N ASP A 295 -31.59 20.27 11.37
CA ASP A 295 -31.75 21.62 10.84
C ASP A 295 -30.39 22.34 10.68
N ALA A 296 -29.43 22.05 11.55
CA ALA A 296 -28.07 22.59 11.44
C ALA A 296 -27.27 21.89 10.31
N LEU A 297 -27.44 20.58 10.16
CA LEU A 297 -26.75 19.79 9.13
C LEU A 297 -27.21 20.17 7.71
N SER A 298 -28.49 20.50 7.56
CA SER A 298 -29.03 20.94 6.27
C SER A 298 -28.53 22.33 5.88
N GLN A 299 -28.28 23.21 6.85
CA GLN A 299 -27.71 24.53 6.62
C GLN A 299 -26.23 24.48 6.22
N ASP A 300 -25.42 23.63 6.87
CA ASP A 300 -24.00 23.43 6.51
C ASP A 300 -23.83 22.83 5.11
N LEU A 301 -24.73 21.93 4.69
CA LEU A 301 -24.72 21.38 3.34
C LEU A 301 -25.11 22.41 2.27
N GLN A 302 -25.93 23.40 2.64
CA GLN A 302 -26.34 24.49 1.75
C GLN A 302 -25.16 25.44 1.47
N ASP A 303 -24.38 25.78 2.50
CA ASP A 303 -23.20 26.64 2.36
C ASP A 303 -22.11 25.98 1.50
N TYR A 304 -21.98 24.64 1.57
CA TYR A 304 -21.05 23.88 0.72
C TYR A 304 -21.46 23.84 -0.75
N MET A 305 -22.77 23.87 -1.02
CA MET A 305 -23.34 23.89 -2.37
C MET A 305 -23.25 25.26 -3.05
N ASP A 306 -23.19 26.35 -2.27
CA ASP A 306 -23.09 27.72 -2.81
C ASP A 306 -21.63 28.16 -3.09
N ILE A 307 -20.64 27.40 -2.63
CA ILE A 307 -19.21 27.70 -2.81
C ILE A 307 -18.60 27.02 -4.07
N ASN A 308 -19.34 26.15 -4.76
CA ASN A 308 -18.88 25.45 -5.98
C ASN A 308 -19.90 25.54 -7.13
#